data_AF-A0A444U9G0-F1
#
_entry.id   AF-A0A444U9G0-F1
#
_cell.length_a   1.000
_cell.length_b   1.000
_cell.length_c   1.000
_cell.angle_alpha   90.00
_cell.angle_beta   90.00
_cell.angle_gamma   90.00
#
_symmetry.space_group_name_H-M   'P 1'
#
loop_
_entity.id
_entity.type
_entity.pdbx_description
1 polymer ?
#
loop_
_entity_poly.entity_id
_entity_poly.type
_entity_poly.pdbx_seq_one_letter_code
_entity_poly.pdbx_strand_id
1 'polypeptide(L)'
;MDEELERMESGESRKLEGKKEKKKEKKDKKEKEGKEKEKEKEKEKEKKEEPKKEVFVIDPAGNIYYNWLFVITVPVMYNWTMIIARACFEELQHDYITTWFIIDYVSDVIYLADMFFRTRTGYLEQGLLVKDEQKLRQRYVTSVQFRLDLVSMIPTDFLFFKTGLNYPELRLNKLFRVPRMFEFFSRTETRTNYPNIFRISNLVMYIVIIIHWNACLYFSFSKAIGFGEDTWVYPNVSDPEFGRLVRKYAYSLYWSTLTLTTIGETPPPVQDSEYFFVVIDFLVGVLIFATIVGNVGSMISNMNAARADFQARIDAIKQYMHFRKVDKDLEKRVIKWFDYLWTNKKAVDERDVLKYLPDKLRAEIAINVHLDTLKKVRIFADCEAGLLVELVLKLRPQVFSPSDYICRKGDIGREMYIIKEGKLAVVADDGITQFVVLSDGSYFGEISILNIKGSKAGNRRTANIRSIGYSDLFCLSKDDLMEALTEYPDAKAMLEEKGRQILMKDGLLDLDVAALGPDPKDMEEKVTRMYSSLELMQTKFARLLAEYDVSQQKLKQRITGIEKKLTLSREFVLSELVDPEAATAEGEKE
;
A
#
# COMPACT_ATOMS: atom_id res chain seq x y z
N MET A 1 74.69 -81.68 -21.14
CA MET A 1 74.26 -81.22 -19.79
C MET A 1 74.09 -79.70 -19.74
N ASP A 2 74.56 -78.94 -20.74
CA ASP A 2 74.37 -77.47 -20.79
C ASP A 2 73.06 -77.01 -21.50
N GLU A 3 72.45 -77.82 -22.37
CA GLU A 3 71.20 -77.44 -23.06
C GLU A 3 69.92 -77.50 -22.19
N GLU A 4 69.95 -78.25 -21.09
CA GLU A 4 68.78 -78.43 -20.22
C GLU A 4 68.67 -77.31 -19.17
N LEU A 5 69.79 -76.71 -18.77
CA LEU A 5 69.83 -75.57 -17.83
C LEU A 5 69.39 -74.26 -18.52
N GLU A 6 69.81 -74.00 -19.77
CA GLU A 6 69.38 -72.80 -20.51
C GLU A 6 67.87 -72.80 -20.84
N ARG A 7 67.26 -73.98 -21.04
CA ARG A 7 65.80 -74.09 -21.24
C ARG A 7 65.00 -73.80 -19.96
N MET A 8 65.53 -74.14 -18.78
CA MET A 8 64.84 -73.85 -17.52
C MET A 8 64.92 -72.36 -17.16
N GLU A 9 66.09 -71.71 -17.35
CA GLU A 9 66.24 -70.26 -17.08
C GLU A 9 65.43 -69.39 -18.05
N SER A 10 65.37 -69.74 -19.34
CA SER A 10 64.53 -69.01 -20.32
C SER A 10 63.03 -69.15 -20.03
N GLY A 11 62.60 -70.29 -19.48
CA GLY A 11 61.21 -70.57 -19.11
C GLY A 11 60.73 -69.80 -17.86
N GLU A 12 61.58 -69.63 -16.85
CA GLU A 12 61.27 -68.80 -15.68
C GLU A 12 61.30 -67.31 -16.00
N SER A 13 62.23 -66.86 -16.85
CA SER A 13 62.31 -65.48 -17.31
C SER A 13 61.04 -65.04 -18.04
N ARG A 14 60.54 -65.86 -18.99
CA ARG A 14 59.29 -65.59 -19.71
C ARG A 14 58.04 -65.63 -18.81
N LYS A 15 58.01 -66.50 -17.78
CA LYS A 15 56.92 -66.52 -16.80
C LYS A 15 56.91 -65.28 -15.90
N LEU A 16 58.08 -64.75 -15.55
CA LEU A 16 58.22 -63.50 -14.79
C LEU A 16 57.83 -62.26 -15.60
N GLU A 17 58.18 -62.20 -16.89
CA GLU A 17 57.75 -61.13 -17.80
C GLU A 17 56.23 -61.15 -18.02
N GLY A 18 55.63 -62.31 -18.29
CA GLY A 18 54.18 -62.42 -18.46
C GLY A 18 53.38 -62.09 -17.19
N LYS A 19 53.94 -62.31 -16.00
CA LYS A 19 53.35 -61.86 -14.72
C LYS A 19 53.46 -60.34 -14.54
N LYS A 20 54.56 -59.72 -14.99
CA LYS A 20 54.73 -58.25 -14.93
C LYS A 20 53.80 -57.54 -15.90
N GLU A 21 53.62 -58.04 -17.13
CA GLU A 21 52.68 -57.48 -18.11
C GLU A 21 51.22 -57.57 -17.61
N LYS A 22 50.79 -58.73 -17.10
CA LYS A 22 49.44 -58.88 -16.53
C LYS A 22 49.18 -57.97 -15.32
N LYS A 23 50.22 -57.67 -14.53
CA LYS A 23 50.11 -56.69 -13.43
C LYS A 23 49.99 -55.26 -13.95
N LYS A 24 50.70 -54.93 -15.03
CA LYS A 24 50.66 -53.61 -15.67
C LYS A 24 49.30 -53.36 -16.33
N GLU A 25 48.78 -54.32 -17.09
CA GLU A 25 47.42 -54.23 -17.67
C GLU A 25 46.33 -54.08 -16.60
N LYS A 26 46.42 -54.82 -15.49
CA LYS A 26 45.46 -54.67 -14.37
C LYS A 26 45.54 -53.29 -13.71
N LYS A 27 46.73 -52.69 -13.65
CA LYS A 27 46.93 -51.35 -13.09
C LYS A 27 46.36 -50.28 -14.03
N ASP A 28 46.60 -50.41 -15.33
CA ASP A 28 46.10 -49.49 -16.36
C ASP A 28 44.56 -49.56 -16.48
N LYS A 29 43.97 -50.75 -16.31
CA LYS A 29 42.50 -50.90 -16.23
C LYS A 29 41.91 -50.20 -15.00
N LYS A 30 42.54 -50.35 -13.83
CA LYS A 30 42.11 -49.66 -12.60
C LYS A 30 42.24 -48.14 -12.70
N GLU A 31 43.28 -47.64 -13.34
CA GLU A 31 43.44 -46.19 -13.57
C GLU A 31 42.38 -45.65 -14.55
N LYS A 32 42.04 -46.41 -15.61
CA LYS A 32 40.95 -46.03 -16.52
C LYS A 32 39.59 -46.01 -15.82
N GLU A 33 39.26 -47.03 -15.03
CA GLU A 33 38.03 -47.06 -14.23
C GLU A 33 37.98 -45.93 -13.19
N GLY A 34 39.12 -45.58 -12.59
CA GLY A 34 39.23 -44.44 -11.67
C GLY A 34 38.93 -43.11 -12.37
N LYS A 35 39.52 -42.89 -13.56
CA LYS A 35 39.29 -41.68 -14.36
C LYS A 35 37.87 -41.58 -14.92
N GLU A 36 37.23 -42.69 -15.27
CA GLU A 36 35.81 -42.68 -15.66
C GLU A 36 34.89 -42.31 -14.49
N LYS A 37 35.16 -42.85 -13.29
CA LYS A 37 34.40 -42.48 -12.08
C LYS A 37 34.61 -41.03 -11.65
N GLU A 38 35.80 -40.48 -11.82
CA GLU A 38 36.04 -39.05 -11.60
C GLU A 38 35.31 -38.19 -12.61
N LYS A 39 35.30 -38.56 -13.90
CA LYS A 39 34.52 -37.86 -14.94
C LYS A 39 33.01 -37.95 -14.71
N GLU A 40 32.50 -39.07 -14.21
CA GLU A 40 31.09 -39.17 -13.81
C GLU A 40 30.77 -38.27 -12.61
N LYS A 41 31.65 -38.21 -11.61
CA LYS A 41 31.51 -37.31 -10.46
C LYS A 41 31.61 -35.83 -10.83
N GLU A 42 32.48 -35.48 -11.77
CA GLU A 42 32.57 -34.11 -12.31
C GLU A 42 31.31 -33.76 -13.10
N LYS A 43 30.80 -34.67 -13.95
CA LYS A 43 29.52 -34.46 -14.66
C LYS A 43 28.32 -34.36 -13.71
N GLU A 44 28.31 -35.08 -12.60
CA GLU A 44 27.28 -34.95 -11.55
C GLU A 44 27.41 -33.63 -10.76
N LYS A 45 28.64 -33.12 -10.56
CA LYS A 45 28.87 -31.81 -9.95
C LYS A 45 28.48 -30.67 -10.88
N GLU A 46 28.84 -30.73 -12.17
CA GLU A 46 28.42 -29.75 -13.18
C GLU A 46 26.89 -29.72 -13.33
N LYS A 47 26.20 -30.86 -13.27
CA LYS A 47 24.72 -30.91 -13.27
C LYS A 47 24.08 -30.26 -12.03
N LYS A 48 24.81 -30.10 -10.93
CA LYS A 48 24.31 -29.47 -9.69
C LYS A 48 24.57 -27.96 -9.62
N GLU A 49 25.45 -27.43 -10.47
CA GLU A 49 25.87 -26.01 -10.47
C GLU A 49 25.34 -25.21 -11.67
N GLU A 50 24.39 -25.74 -12.46
CA GLU A 50 23.63 -24.88 -13.36
C GLU A 50 22.79 -23.88 -12.54
N PRO A 51 22.92 -22.55 -12.75
CA PRO A 51 22.07 -21.59 -12.07
C PRO A 51 20.63 -21.93 -12.42
N LYS A 52 19.80 -22.20 -11.40
CA LYS A 52 18.36 -22.47 -11.57
C LYS A 52 17.81 -21.40 -12.52
N LYS A 53 17.39 -21.80 -13.72
CA LYS A 53 16.77 -20.89 -14.69
C LYS A 53 15.71 -20.10 -13.94
N GLU A 54 15.88 -18.78 -13.89
CA GLU A 54 14.90 -17.90 -13.26
C GLU A 54 13.58 -18.09 -14.00
N VAL A 55 12.67 -18.80 -13.35
CA VAL A 55 11.33 -19.00 -13.87
C VAL A 55 10.70 -17.62 -13.99
N PHE A 56 10.24 -17.29 -15.20
CA PHE A 56 9.43 -16.10 -15.40
C PHE A 56 8.10 -16.27 -14.65
N VAL A 57 7.96 -15.55 -13.54
CA VAL A 57 6.77 -15.51 -12.69
C VAL A 57 6.20 -14.12 -12.74
N ILE A 58 4.90 -14.04 -12.97
CA ILE A 58 4.19 -12.79 -13.12
C ILE A 58 3.77 -12.33 -11.75
N ASP A 59 4.31 -11.18 -11.34
CA ASP A 59 3.91 -10.55 -10.09
C ASP A 59 2.46 -10.02 -10.24
N PRO A 60 1.49 -10.51 -9.44
CA PRO A 60 0.15 -9.98 -9.44
C PRO A 60 0.12 -8.49 -9.09
N ALA A 61 1.05 -7.94 -8.31
CA ALA A 61 1.09 -6.51 -7.99
C ALA A 61 1.67 -5.65 -9.14
N GLY A 62 2.37 -6.26 -10.09
CA GLY A 62 3.09 -5.58 -11.16
C GLY A 62 2.21 -4.96 -12.25
N ASN A 63 2.80 -4.09 -13.05
CA ASN A 63 2.11 -3.43 -14.18
C ASN A 63 1.81 -4.39 -15.33
N ILE A 64 2.62 -5.43 -15.53
CA ILE A 64 2.40 -6.45 -16.57
C ILE A 64 1.05 -7.14 -16.35
N TYR A 65 0.78 -7.56 -15.11
CA TYR A 65 -0.48 -8.20 -14.74
C TYR A 65 -1.68 -7.24 -14.94
N TYR A 66 -1.54 -5.99 -14.51
CA TYR A 66 -2.57 -4.97 -14.69
C TYR A 66 -2.90 -4.69 -16.16
N ASN A 67 -1.87 -4.50 -16.99
CA ASN A 67 -2.04 -4.26 -18.43
C ASN A 67 -2.65 -5.48 -19.12
N TRP A 68 -2.26 -6.70 -18.71
CA TRP A 68 -2.87 -7.93 -19.21
C TRP A 68 -4.37 -8.01 -18.88
N LEU A 69 -4.77 -7.66 -17.66
CA LEU A 69 -6.18 -7.59 -17.28
C LEU A 69 -6.98 -6.61 -18.15
N PHE A 70 -6.39 -5.48 -18.54
CA PHE A 70 -7.02 -4.56 -19.50
C PHE A 70 -7.22 -5.24 -20.86
N VAL A 71 -6.21 -5.94 -21.38
CA VAL A 71 -6.30 -6.71 -22.63
C VAL A 71 -7.41 -7.77 -22.56
N ILE A 72 -7.58 -8.46 -21.43
CA ILE A 72 -8.66 -9.44 -21.22
C ILE A 72 -10.04 -8.79 -21.11
N THR A 73 -10.13 -7.56 -20.61
CA THR A 73 -11.41 -6.87 -20.46
C THR A 73 -12.06 -6.56 -21.82
N VAL A 74 -11.25 -6.31 -22.87
CA VAL A 74 -11.74 -6.03 -24.24
C VAL A 74 -12.58 -7.18 -24.81
N PRO A 75 -12.08 -8.43 -24.92
CA PRO A 75 -12.89 -9.55 -25.42
C PRO A 75 -14.05 -9.90 -24.49
N VAL A 76 -13.94 -9.67 -23.17
CA VAL A 76 -15.06 -9.87 -22.24
C VAL A 76 -16.20 -8.90 -22.56
N MET A 77 -15.89 -7.61 -22.70
CA MET A 77 -16.87 -6.59 -23.07
C MET A 77 -17.48 -6.86 -24.44
N TYR A 78 -16.66 -7.24 -25.43
CA TYR A 78 -17.12 -7.63 -26.77
C TYR A 78 -18.13 -8.79 -26.70
N ASN A 79 -17.79 -9.89 -26.03
CA ASN A 79 -18.67 -11.05 -25.94
C ASN A 79 -19.94 -10.71 -25.12
N TRP A 80 -19.83 -9.86 -24.10
CA TRP A 80 -20.95 -9.47 -23.24
C TRP A 80 -22.00 -8.62 -23.96
N THR A 81 -21.62 -7.80 -24.94
CA THR A 81 -22.57 -7.00 -25.72
C THR A 81 -22.94 -7.66 -27.05
N MET A 82 -21.97 -8.20 -27.79
CA MET A 82 -22.20 -8.59 -29.17
C MET A 82 -22.87 -9.95 -29.33
N ILE A 83 -22.73 -10.89 -28.39
CA ILE A 83 -23.37 -12.21 -28.51
C ILE A 83 -24.90 -12.06 -28.52
N ILE A 84 -25.46 -11.31 -27.56
CA ILE A 84 -26.91 -11.11 -27.47
C ILE A 84 -27.42 -10.27 -28.65
N ALA A 85 -26.68 -9.23 -29.05
CA ALA A 85 -27.05 -8.40 -30.19
C ALA A 85 -27.10 -9.21 -31.49
N ARG A 86 -26.11 -10.07 -31.74
CA ARG A 86 -26.06 -10.93 -32.92
C ARG A 86 -27.16 -12.01 -32.90
N ALA A 87 -27.53 -12.50 -31.71
CA ALA A 87 -28.59 -13.49 -31.56
C ALA A 87 -29.98 -12.89 -31.86
N CYS A 88 -30.23 -11.65 -31.41
CA CYS A 88 -31.54 -11.01 -31.59
C CYS A 88 -31.66 -10.31 -32.95
N PHE A 89 -30.59 -9.71 -33.47
CA PHE A 89 -30.57 -9.02 -34.76
C PHE A 89 -29.81 -9.86 -35.81
N GLU A 90 -30.48 -10.85 -36.40
CA GLU A 90 -29.86 -11.82 -37.33
C GLU A 90 -29.13 -11.20 -38.52
N GLU A 91 -29.61 -10.07 -39.07
CA GLU A 91 -28.94 -9.31 -40.13
C GLU A 91 -27.49 -8.96 -39.75
N LEU A 92 -27.26 -8.63 -38.48
CA LEU A 92 -25.93 -8.33 -37.96
C LEU A 92 -25.02 -9.56 -38.08
N GLN A 93 -25.53 -10.76 -37.81
CA GLN A 93 -24.78 -12.02 -37.90
C GLN A 93 -24.53 -12.41 -39.37
N HIS A 94 -25.54 -12.30 -40.23
CA HIS A 94 -25.48 -12.76 -41.62
C HIS A 94 -24.60 -11.89 -42.51
N ASP A 95 -24.77 -10.58 -42.45
CA ASP A 95 -24.09 -9.65 -43.37
C ASP A 95 -22.57 -9.60 -43.14
N TYR A 96 -22.13 -9.89 -41.90
CA TYR A 96 -20.74 -9.75 -41.46
C TYR A 96 -20.13 -11.04 -40.90
N ILE A 97 -20.65 -12.20 -41.32
CA ILE A 97 -20.31 -13.51 -40.75
C ILE A 97 -18.79 -13.78 -40.66
N THR A 98 -18.03 -13.48 -41.72
CA THR A 98 -16.58 -13.68 -41.77
C THR A 98 -15.86 -12.81 -40.75
N THR A 99 -16.26 -11.55 -40.62
CA THR A 99 -15.69 -10.60 -39.66
C THR A 99 -15.93 -11.09 -38.23
N TRP A 100 -17.13 -11.57 -37.92
CA TRP A 100 -17.46 -12.09 -36.60
C TRP A 100 -16.63 -13.31 -36.23
N PHE A 101 -16.46 -14.26 -37.14
CA PHE A 101 -15.60 -15.42 -36.88
C PHE A 101 -14.15 -15.00 -36.56
N ILE A 102 -13.60 -14.03 -37.28
CA ILE A 102 -12.24 -13.53 -37.01
C ILE A 102 -12.17 -12.96 -35.58
N ILE A 103 -13.10 -12.08 -35.21
CA ILE A 103 -13.10 -11.45 -33.88
C ILE A 103 -13.35 -12.49 -32.78
N ASP A 104 -14.28 -13.42 -33.00
CA ASP A 104 -14.64 -14.50 -32.07
C ASP A 104 -13.43 -15.38 -31.75
N TYR A 105 -12.72 -15.86 -32.77
CA TYR A 105 -11.54 -16.72 -32.56
C TYR A 105 -10.33 -15.95 -32.05
N VAL A 106 -10.15 -14.68 -32.40
CA VAL A 106 -9.15 -13.82 -31.75
C VAL A 106 -9.44 -13.69 -30.25
N SER A 107 -10.71 -13.51 -29.87
CA SER A 107 -11.10 -13.46 -28.45
C SER A 107 -10.80 -14.78 -27.72
N ASP A 108 -11.02 -15.93 -28.37
CA ASP A 108 -10.72 -17.24 -27.82
C ASP A 108 -9.21 -17.48 -27.65
N VAL A 109 -8.39 -17.06 -28.62
CA VAL A 109 -6.93 -17.12 -28.51
C VAL A 109 -6.43 -16.28 -27.33
N ILE A 110 -6.99 -15.09 -27.11
CA ILE A 110 -6.67 -14.24 -25.96
C ILE A 110 -7.05 -14.93 -24.64
N TYR A 111 -8.19 -15.60 -24.57
CA TYR A 111 -8.59 -16.35 -23.37
C TYR A 111 -7.74 -17.59 -23.10
N LEU A 112 -7.28 -18.29 -24.14
CA LEU A 112 -6.32 -19.38 -24.00
C LEU A 112 -4.96 -18.86 -23.49
N ALA A 113 -4.49 -17.75 -24.04
CA ALA A 113 -3.31 -17.06 -23.54
C ALA A 113 -3.47 -16.65 -22.07
N ASP A 114 -4.67 -16.21 -21.66
CA ASP A 114 -4.95 -15.89 -20.25
C ASP A 114 -4.80 -17.10 -19.32
N MET A 115 -5.29 -18.26 -19.74
CA MET A 115 -5.14 -19.49 -18.94
C MET A 115 -3.66 -19.86 -18.77
N PHE A 116 -2.86 -19.74 -19.83
CA PHE A 116 -1.42 -19.95 -19.74
C PHE A 116 -0.77 -18.91 -18.82
N PHE A 117 -1.09 -17.63 -18.99
CA PHE A 117 -0.61 -16.53 -18.17
C PHE A 117 -0.86 -16.78 -16.67
N ARG A 118 -2.05 -17.28 -16.32
CA ARG A 118 -2.42 -17.61 -14.93
C ARG A 118 -1.63 -18.77 -14.33
N THR A 119 -1.20 -19.75 -15.12
CA THR A 119 -0.32 -20.81 -14.60
C THR A 119 1.02 -20.28 -14.11
N ARG A 120 1.40 -19.06 -14.54
CA ARG A 120 2.64 -18.37 -14.19
C ARG A 120 2.43 -17.17 -13.25
N THR A 121 1.20 -16.91 -12.81
CA THR A 121 0.92 -15.81 -11.87
C THR A 121 1.29 -16.21 -10.46
N GLY A 122 2.17 -15.43 -9.82
CA GLY A 122 2.60 -15.63 -8.44
C GLY A 122 1.49 -15.34 -7.43
N TYR A 123 1.64 -15.88 -6.22
CA TYR A 123 0.82 -15.52 -5.07
C TYR A 123 1.71 -15.26 -3.85
N LEU A 124 1.18 -14.53 -2.88
CA LEU A 124 1.89 -14.24 -1.63
C LEU A 124 1.63 -15.34 -0.61
N GLU A 125 2.71 -15.93 -0.08
CA GLU A 125 2.69 -16.87 1.04
C GLU A 125 3.58 -16.30 2.13
N GLN A 126 3.03 -16.01 3.32
CA GLN A 126 3.75 -15.34 4.41
C GLN A 126 4.42 -14.00 4.01
N GLY A 127 3.82 -13.27 3.05
CA GLY A 127 4.35 -12.00 2.55
C GLY A 127 5.47 -12.13 1.51
N LEU A 128 5.86 -13.35 1.14
CA LEU A 128 6.85 -13.60 0.08
C LEU A 128 6.17 -14.11 -1.19
N LEU A 129 6.61 -13.62 -2.34
CA LEU A 129 6.11 -14.06 -3.64
C LEU A 129 6.62 -15.47 -3.94
N VAL A 130 5.70 -16.43 -4.01
CA VAL A 130 6.03 -17.82 -4.38
C VAL A 130 6.32 -17.88 -5.87
N LYS A 131 7.48 -18.44 -6.24
CA LYS A 131 7.95 -18.54 -7.63
C LYS A 131 7.99 -19.98 -8.20
N ASP A 132 7.52 -20.96 -7.43
CA ASP A 132 7.57 -22.38 -7.83
C ASP A 132 6.46 -22.72 -8.83
N GLU A 133 6.82 -23.05 -10.07
CA GLU A 133 5.89 -23.36 -11.17
C GLU A 133 4.85 -24.43 -10.80
N GLN A 134 5.25 -25.47 -10.05
CA GLN A 134 4.35 -26.57 -9.73
C GLN A 134 3.28 -26.11 -8.74
N LYS A 135 3.68 -25.31 -7.74
CA LYS A 135 2.76 -24.72 -6.76
C LYS A 135 1.80 -23.73 -7.43
N LEU A 136 2.30 -22.87 -8.31
CA LEU A 136 1.46 -21.91 -9.04
C LEU A 136 0.40 -22.62 -9.89
N ARG A 137 0.81 -23.62 -10.68
CA ARG A 137 -0.11 -24.40 -11.51
C ARG A 137 -1.12 -25.18 -10.67
N GLN A 138 -0.69 -25.85 -9.61
CA GLN A 138 -1.59 -26.61 -8.73
C GLN A 138 -2.61 -25.70 -8.05
N ARG A 139 -2.19 -24.51 -7.61
CA ARG A 139 -3.07 -23.51 -7.03
C ARG A 139 -4.11 -23.00 -8.03
N TYR A 140 -3.72 -22.78 -9.28
CA TYR A 140 -4.63 -22.34 -10.33
C TYR A 140 -5.62 -23.45 -10.69
N VAL A 141 -5.17 -24.67 -10.96
CA VAL A 141 -6.04 -25.81 -11.35
C VAL A 141 -7.05 -26.18 -10.25
N THR A 142 -6.69 -26.00 -8.98
CA THR A 142 -7.60 -26.23 -7.85
C THR A 142 -8.57 -25.06 -7.59
N SER A 143 -8.35 -23.90 -8.21
CA SER A 143 -9.21 -22.72 -8.02
C SER A 143 -10.55 -22.84 -8.75
N VAL A 144 -11.58 -22.21 -8.20
CA VAL A 144 -12.90 -22.07 -8.86
C VAL A 144 -12.76 -21.36 -10.21
N GLN A 145 -11.83 -20.41 -10.31
CA GLN A 145 -11.57 -19.65 -11.52
C GLN A 145 -11.14 -20.55 -12.70
N PHE A 146 -10.30 -21.56 -12.45
CA PHE A 146 -9.94 -22.51 -13.51
C PHE A 146 -11.14 -23.28 -14.04
N ARG A 147 -12.12 -23.62 -13.18
CA ARG A 147 -13.36 -24.27 -13.62
C ARG A 147 -14.18 -23.36 -14.53
N LEU A 148 -14.31 -22.08 -14.18
CA LEU A 148 -14.98 -21.07 -15.02
C LEU A 148 -14.24 -20.87 -16.34
N ASP A 149 -12.91 -20.77 -16.29
CA ASP A 149 -12.06 -20.63 -17.47
C ASP A 149 -12.20 -21.85 -18.40
N LEU A 150 -12.28 -23.07 -17.86
CA LEU A 150 -12.50 -24.29 -18.63
C LEU A 150 -13.88 -24.32 -19.30
N VAL A 151 -14.95 -23.99 -18.57
CA VAL A 151 -16.31 -23.95 -19.12
C VAL A 151 -16.43 -22.92 -20.26
N SER A 152 -15.76 -21.77 -20.12
CA SER A 152 -15.73 -20.75 -21.17
C SER A 152 -15.00 -21.20 -22.45
N MET A 153 -14.07 -22.15 -22.34
CA MET A 153 -13.29 -22.65 -23.47
C MET A 153 -13.90 -23.88 -24.14
N ILE A 154 -15.03 -24.40 -23.64
CA ILE A 154 -15.76 -25.47 -24.31
C ILE A 154 -16.11 -24.99 -25.73
N PRO A 155 -15.69 -25.69 -26.80
CA PRO A 155 -15.89 -25.27 -28.17
C PRO A 155 -17.31 -25.62 -28.63
N THR A 156 -18.29 -24.94 -28.03
CA THR A 156 -19.72 -25.06 -28.36
C THR A 156 -20.01 -24.68 -29.81
N ASP A 157 -19.12 -23.94 -30.46
CA ASP A 157 -19.16 -23.59 -31.88
C ASP A 157 -19.17 -24.81 -32.81
N PHE A 158 -18.63 -25.95 -32.39
CA PHE A 158 -18.70 -27.17 -33.22
C PHE A 158 -20.14 -27.63 -33.47
N LEU A 159 -21.10 -27.20 -32.64
CA LEU A 159 -22.51 -27.45 -32.87
C LEU A 159 -23.04 -26.71 -34.11
N PHE A 160 -22.36 -25.66 -34.60
CA PHE A 160 -22.70 -24.99 -35.86
C PHE A 160 -22.72 -25.93 -37.06
N PHE A 161 -21.92 -27.01 -37.06
CA PHE A 161 -21.95 -28.01 -38.12
C PHE A 161 -23.29 -28.76 -38.20
N LYS A 162 -24.05 -28.81 -37.10
CA LYS A 162 -25.35 -29.49 -37.01
C LYS A 162 -26.52 -28.52 -37.04
N THR A 163 -26.40 -27.37 -36.37
CA THR A 163 -27.49 -26.38 -36.24
C THR A 163 -27.46 -25.32 -37.34
N GLY A 164 -26.34 -25.11 -38.02
CA GLY A 164 -26.13 -23.99 -38.94
C GLY A 164 -25.43 -22.81 -38.29
N LEU A 165 -24.91 -21.89 -39.11
CA LEU A 165 -24.04 -20.76 -38.69
C LEU A 165 -24.80 -19.55 -38.10
N ASN A 166 -26.11 -19.68 -37.90
CA ASN A 166 -27.01 -18.58 -37.58
C ASN A 166 -27.30 -18.44 -36.09
N TYR A 167 -26.67 -19.25 -35.24
CA TYR A 167 -27.03 -19.40 -33.82
C TYR A 167 -25.91 -18.92 -32.87
N PRO A 168 -25.52 -17.62 -32.90
CA PRO A 168 -24.41 -17.09 -32.12
C PRO A 168 -24.58 -17.27 -30.59
N GLU A 169 -25.79 -17.51 -30.10
CA GLU A 169 -26.09 -17.81 -28.69
C GLU A 169 -25.36 -19.05 -28.15
N LEU A 170 -24.90 -19.95 -29.02
CA LEU A 170 -24.08 -21.10 -28.63
C LEU A 170 -22.75 -20.67 -27.97
N ARG A 171 -22.33 -19.42 -28.16
CA ARG A 171 -21.15 -18.80 -27.52
C ARG A 171 -21.43 -18.17 -26.16
N LEU A 172 -22.63 -18.29 -25.58
CA LEU A 172 -22.93 -17.69 -24.26
C LEU A 172 -22.02 -18.20 -23.14
N ASN A 173 -21.38 -19.38 -23.30
CA ASN A 173 -20.37 -19.87 -22.37
C ASN A 173 -19.15 -18.94 -22.24
N LYS A 174 -18.87 -18.06 -23.21
CA LYS A 174 -17.79 -17.06 -23.11
C LYS A 174 -18.02 -16.05 -21.97
N LEU A 175 -19.27 -15.86 -21.52
CA LEU A 175 -19.61 -14.95 -20.42
C LEU A 175 -19.09 -15.41 -19.05
N PHE A 176 -18.69 -16.68 -18.89
CA PHE A 176 -18.03 -17.14 -17.66
C PHE A 176 -16.67 -16.44 -17.39
N ARG A 177 -16.17 -15.63 -18.33
CA ARG A 177 -14.97 -14.77 -18.18
C ARG A 177 -15.24 -13.41 -17.54
N VAL A 178 -16.50 -13.00 -17.32
CA VAL A 178 -16.86 -11.73 -16.66
C VAL A 178 -16.12 -11.46 -15.34
N PRO A 179 -15.83 -12.44 -14.46
CA PRO A 179 -15.05 -12.19 -13.24
C PRO A 179 -13.67 -11.54 -13.49
N ARG A 180 -13.05 -11.76 -14.66
CA ARG A 180 -11.77 -11.11 -15.01
C ARG A 180 -11.89 -9.60 -15.16
N MET A 181 -12.97 -9.14 -15.77
CA MET A 181 -13.24 -7.72 -15.90
C MET A 181 -13.52 -7.09 -14.52
N PHE A 182 -14.24 -7.78 -13.63
CA PHE A 182 -14.42 -7.28 -12.26
C PHE A 182 -13.10 -7.18 -11.50
N GLU A 183 -12.17 -8.11 -11.70
CA GLU A 183 -10.81 -8.00 -11.16
C GLU A 183 -10.07 -6.75 -11.70
N PHE A 184 -10.19 -6.48 -13.01
CA PHE A 184 -9.64 -5.27 -13.63
C PHE A 184 -10.25 -4.00 -13.04
N PHE A 185 -11.57 -3.94 -12.83
CA PHE A 185 -12.24 -2.78 -12.25
C PHE A 185 -11.80 -2.52 -10.82
N SER A 186 -11.76 -3.56 -9.97
CA SER A 186 -11.29 -3.41 -8.59
C SER A 186 -9.85 -2.88 -8.50
N ARG A 187 -8.97 -3.34 -9.40
CA ARG A 187 -7.59 -2.85 -9.46
C ARG A 187 -7.47 -1.44 -10.03
N THR A 188 -8.29 -1.10 -11.02
CA THR A 188 -8.30 0.26 -11.59
C THR A 188 -8.82 1.26 -10.57
N GLU A 189 -9.83 0.88 -9.77
CA GLU A 189 -10.39 1.71 -8.70
C GLU A 189 -9.36 2.06 -7.62
N THR A 190 -8.47 1.11 -7.27
CA THR A 190 -7.41 1.35 -6.27
C THR A 190 -6.20 2.09 -6.83
N ARG A 191 -5.98 2.04 -8.15
CA ARG A 191 -4.85 2.71 -8.82
C ARG A 191 -5.16 4.13 -9.30
N THR A 192 -6.43 4.43 -9.58
CA THR A 192 -6.82 5.74 -10.10
C THR A 192 -6.77 6.81 -8.99
N ASN A 193 -6.33 8.01 -9.34
CA ASN A 193 -6.44 9.18 -8.46
C ASN A 193 -7.88 9.70 -8.33
N TYR A 194 -8.81 9.18 -9.15
CA TYR A 194 -10.21 9.61 -9.21
C TYR A 194 -11.19 8.43 -9.07
N PRO A 195 -11.22 7.74 -7.91
CA PRO A 195 -12.02 6.52 -7.71
C PRO A 195 -13.52 6.77 -7.87
N ASN A 196 -14.03 7.92 -7.41
CA ASN A 196 -15.46 8.25 -7.51
C ASN A 196 -15.93 8.40 -8.96
N ILE A 197 -15.12 9.03 -9.83
CA ILE A 197 -15.45 9.18 -11.26
C ILE A 197 -15.46 7.80 -11.93
N PHE A 198 -14.48 6.94 -11.61
CA PHE A 198 -14.41 5.59 -12.13
C PHE A 198 -15.62 4.74 -11.71
N ARG A 199 -16.05 4.81 -10.45
CA ARG A 199 -17.26 4.13 -9.96
C ARG A 199 -18.52 4.58 -10.69
N ILE A 200 -18.69 5.90 -10.91
CA ILE A 200 -19.81 6.45 -11.69
C ILE A 200 -19.77 5.94 -13.12
N SER A 201 -18.59 5.93 -13.76
CA SER A 201 -18.43 5.43 -15.13
C SER A 201 -18.79 3.95 -15.25
N ASN A 202 -18.37 3.10 -14.31
CA ASN A 202 -18.74 1.68 -14.28
C ASN A 202 -20.24 1.49 -14.08
N LEU A 203 -20.86 2.29 -13.20
CA LEU A 203 -22.30 2.24 -12.99
C LEU A 203 -23.06 2.61 -14.27
N VAL A 204 -22.69 3.69 -14.94
CA VAL A 204 -23.29 4.08 -16.23
C VAL A 204 -23.10 2.99 -17.28
N MET A 205 -21.93 2.36 -17.34
CA MET A 205 -21.69 1.23 -18.23
C MET A 205 -22.63 0.05 -17.93
N TYR A 206 -22.82 -0.32 -16.67
CA TYR A 206 -23.77 -1.39 -16.30
C TYR A 206 -25.21 -1.06 -16.72
N ILE A 207 -25.64 0.19 -16.53
CA ILE A 207 -26.97 0.65 -16.96
C ILE A 207 -27.14 0.48 -18.47
N VAL A 208 -26.18 0.96 -19.25
CA VAL A 208 -26.22 0.86 -20.72
C VAL A 208 -26.25 -0.61 -21.16
N ILE A 209 -25.50 -1.50 -20.51
CA ILE A 209 -25.51 -2.93 -20.82
C ILE A 209 -26.87 -3.56 -20.48
N ILE A 210 -27.47 -3.24 -19.35
CA ILE A 210 -28.80 -3.78 -18.97
C ILE A 210 -29.87 -3.32 -19.98
N ILE A 211 -29.88 -2.02 -20.32
CA ILE A 211 -30.80 -1.47 -21.34
C ILE A 211 -30.55 -2.14 -22.71
N HIS A 212 -29.29 -2.34 -23.09
CA HIS A 212 -28.94 -3.04 -24.32
C HIS A 212 -29.48 -4.48 -24.35
N TRP A 213 -29.30 -5.24 -23.27
CA TRP A 213 -29.79 -6.61 -23.16
C TRP A 213 -31.33 -6.65 -23.22
N ASN A 214 -32.00 -5.78 -22.49
CA ASN A 214 -33.47 -5.73 -22.50
C ASN A 214 -34.02 -5.28 -23.88
N ALA A 215 -33.35 -4.36 -24.57
CA ALA A 215 -33.68 -3.99 -25.95
C ALA A 215 -33.57 -5.18 -26.91
N CYS A 216 -32.53 -6.00 -26.78
CA CYS A 216 -32.37 -7.21 -27.57
C CYS A 216 -33.47 -8.23 -27.26
N LEU A 217 -33.80 -8.44 -25.98
CA LEU A 217 -34.89 -9.31 -25.56
C LEU A 217 -36.25 -8.85 -26.09
N TYR A 218 -36.58 -7.56 -25.99
CA TYR A 218 -37.80 -6.97 -26.56
C TYR A 218 -37.92 -7.23 -28.07
N PHE A 219 -36.84 -6.98 -28.82
CA PHE A 219 -36.83 -7.23 -30.26
C PHE A 219 -37.02 -8.72 -30.59
N SER A 220 -36.33 -9.60 -29.87
CA SER A 220 -36.46 -11.06 -30.03
C SER A 220 -37.86 -11.57 -29.67
N PHE A 221 -38.48 -11.00 -28.64
CA PHE A 221 -39.82 -11.37 -28.21
C PHE A 221 -40.87 -10.89 -29.23
N SER A 222 -40.73 -9.65 -29.71
CA SER A 222 -41.54 -9.12 -30.82
C SER A 222 -41.44 -9.98 -32.07
N LYS A 223 -40.24 -10.49 -32.38
CA LYS A 223 -40.04 -11.41 -33.50
C LYS A 223 -40.78 -12.74 -33.32
N ALA A 224 -40.79 -13.27 -32.10
CA ALA A 224 -41.43 -14.55 -31.79
C ALA A 224 -42.96 -14.49 -31.91
N ILE A 225 -43.56 -13.32 -31.60
CA ILE A 225 -44.99 -13.07 -31.79
C ILE A 225 -45.30 -12.78 -33.27
N GLY A 226 -44.49 -11.93 -33.90
CA GLY A 226 -44.64 -11.46 -35.27
C GLY A 226 -44.57 -9.95 -35.34
N PHE A 227 -43.78 -9.41 -36.28
CA PHE A 227 -43.59 -7.97 -36.39
C PHE A 227 -44.84 -7.27 -36.95
N GLY A 228 -45.33 -6.27 -36.22
CA GLY A 228 -46.51 -5.48 -36.59
C GLY A 228 -47.85 -6.23 -36.47
N GLU A 229 -47.89 -7.37 -35.77
CA GLU A 229 -49.13 -8.09 -35.47
C GLU A 229 -50.07 -7.27 -34.56
N ASP A 230 -49.48 -6.49 -33.64
CA ASP A 230 -50.21 -5.59 -32.74
C ASP A 230 -49.44 -4.30 -32.46
N THR A 231 -49.97 -3.48 -31.55
CA THR A 231 -49.43 -2.15 -31.24
C THR A 231 -48.20 -2.18 -30.33
N TRP A 232 -47.93 -3.29 -29.63
CA TRP A 232 -46.84 -3.38 -28.66
C TRP A 232 -45.56 -3.90 -29.27
N VAL A 233 -45.67 -4.91 -30.13
CA VAL A 233 -44.54 -5.51 -30.84
C VAL A 233 -43.82 -4.49 -31.75
N TYR A 234 -42.57 -4.79 -32.09
CA TYR A 234 -41.84 -4.00 -33.07
C TYR A 234 -42.64 -3.84 -34.39
N PRO A 235 -42.70 -2.62 -34.97
CA PRO A 235 -43.46 -2.37 -36.20
C PRO A 235 -43.07 -3.26 -37.38
N ASN A 236 -43.97 -3.38 -38.36
CA ASN A 236 -43.75 -4.25 -39.50
C ASN A 236 -42.47 -3.86 -40.28
N VAL A 237 -41.53 -4.81 -40.35
CA VAL A 237 -40.21 -4.65 -41.00
C VAL A 237 -40.32 -4.44 -42.51
N SER A 238 -41.46 -4.78 -43.12
CA SER A 238 -41.74 -4.55 -44.55
C SER A 238 -41.87 -3.06 -44.88
N ASP A 239 -42.15 -2.20 -43.89
CA ASP A 239 -42.10 -0.77 -44.04
C ASP A 239 -40.63 -0.31 -44.19
N PRO A 240 -40.25 0.38 -45.27
CA PRO A 240 -38.89 0.89 -45.46
C PRO A 240 -38.36 1.74 -44.31
N GLU A 241 -39.23 2.37 -43.52
CA GLU A 241 -38.83 3.12 -42.32
C GLU A 241 -38.28 2.18 -41.23
N PHE A 242 -38.98 1.07 -40.95
CA PHE A 242 -38.69 0.12 -39.88
C PHE A 242 -37.84 -1.09 -40.33
N GLY A 243 -37.56 -1.20 -41.63
CA GLY A 243 -36.74 -2.28 -42.19
C GLY A 243 -35.24 -2.22 -41.83
N ARG A 244 -34.69 -1.03 -41.55
CA ARG A 244 -33.25 -0.82 -41.38
C ARG A 244 -32.74 -1.33 -40.03
N LEU A 245 -31.64 -2.07 -40.00
CA LEU A 245 -30.98 -2.57 -38.78
C LEU A 245 -30.78 -1.48 -37.70
N VAL A 246 -30.30 -0.31 -38.11
CA VAL A 246 -30.09 0.82 -37.19
C VAL A 246 -31.41 1.28 -36.57
N ARG A 247 -32.52 1.30 -37.33
CA ARG A 247 -33.85 1.67 -36.82
C ARG A 247 -34.38 0.61 -35.86
N LYS A 248 -34.22 -0.68 -36.19
CA LYS A 248 -34.59 -1.80 -35.33
C LYS A 248 -33.95 -1.67 -33.96
N TYR A 249 -32.62 -1.54 -33.95
CA TYR A 249 -31.87 -1.39 -32.70
C TYR A 249 -32.22 -0.10 -31.95
N ALA A 250 -32.28 1.05 -32.63
CA ALA A 250 -32.56 2.33 -31.98
C ALA A 250 -33.96 2.40 -31.35
N TYR A 251 -34.98 1.86 -32.02
CA TYR A 251 -36.33 1.79 -31.49
C TYR A 251 -36.41 0.85 -30.28
N SER A 252 -35.82 -0.35 -30.38
CA SER A 252 -35.80 -1.30 -29.26
C SER A 252 -35.04 -0.75 -28.05
N LEU A 253 -33.96 0.00 -28.28
CA LEU A 253 -33.21 0.68 -27.24
C LEU A 253 -34.03 1.81 -26.59
N TYR A 254 -34.76 2.58 -27.40
CA TYR A 254 -35.68 3.61 -26.92
C TYR A 254 -36.79 3.01 -26.05
N TRP A 255 -37.45 1.96 -26.54
CA TRP A 255 -38.48 1.21 -25.80
C TRP A 255 -37.93 0.71 -24.47
N SER A 256 -36.79 0.00 -24.49
CA SER A 256 -36.17 -0.54 -23.28
C SER A 256 -35.76 0.56 -22.29
N THR A 257 -35.32 1.72 -22.78
CA THR A 257 -34.95 2.84 -21.91
C THR A 257 -36.19 3.32 -21.18
N LEU A 258 -37.28 3.61 -21.89
CA LEU A 258 -38.53 4.10 -21.28
C LEU A 258 -39.12 3.13 -20.25
N THR A 259 -39.06 1.83 -20.53
CA THR A 259 -39.58 0.78 -19.63
C THR A 259 -38.72 0.67 -18.36
N LEU A 260 -37.39 0.53 -18.51
CA LEU A 260 -36.48 0.35 -17.37
C LEU A 260 -36.27 1.61 -16.53
N THR A 261 -36.42 2.80 -17.11
CA THR A 261 -36.40 4.07 -16.35
C THR A 261 -37.79 4.48 -15.85
N THR A 262 -38.79 3.59 -15.97
CA THR A 262 -40.15 3.79 -15.46
C THR A 262 -40.83 5.08 -15.94
N ILE A 263 -40.49 5.55 -17.15
CA ILE A 263 -41.14 6.70 -17.78
C ILE A 263 -42.46 6.26 -18.41
N GLY A 264 -42.49 5.06 -19.01
CA GLY A 264 -43.73 4.33 -19.31
C GLY A 264 -44.54 4.82 -20.52
N GLU A 265 -44.01 5.70 -21.37
CA GLU A 265 -44.66 6.15 -22.61
C GLU A 265 -44.54 5.12 -23.76
N THR A 266 -44.72 3.83 -23.45
CA THR A 266 -44.69 2.75 -24.44
C THR A 266 -46.11 2.29 -24.76
N PRO A 267 -46.39 1.79 -25.98
CA PRO A 267 -47.68 1.18 -26.28
C PRO A 267 -48.05 0.11 -25.25
N PRO A 268 -49.34 -0.06 -24.89
CA PRO A 268 -49.76 -1.07 -23.94
C PRO A 268 -49.66 -2.47 -24.55
N PRO A 269 -49.32 -3.51 -23.76
CA PRO A 269 -49.37 -4.90 -24.20
C PRO A 269 -50.81 -5.31 -24.57
N VAL A 270 -50.94 -6.20 -25.54
CA VAL A 270 -52.19 -6.69 -26.10
C VAL A 270 -52.43 -8.15 -25.72
N GLN A 271 -51.38 -8.98 -25.74
CA GLN A 271 -51.47 -10.42 -25.46
C GLN A 271 -51.01 -10.78 -24.04
N ASP A 272 -51.54 -11.87 -23.47
CA ASP A 272 -51.20 -12.33 -22.11
C ASP A 272 -49.69 -12.53 -21.91
N SER A 273 -48.99 -13.05 -22.93
CA SER A 273 -47.53 -13.24 -22.92
C SER A 273 -46.77 -11.93 -22.78
N GLU A 274 -47.25 -10.86 -23.42
CA GLU A 274 -46.70 -9.51 -23.36
C GLU A 274 -46.96 -8.88 -22.01
N TYR A 275 -48.15 -9.09 -21.43
CA TYR A 275 -48.44 -8.66 -20.06
C TYR A 275 -47.46 -9.29 -19.07
N PHE A 276 -47.20 -10.59 -19.14
CA PHE A 276 -46.21 -11.24 -18.27
C PHE A 276 -44.80 -10.67 -18.48
N PHE A 277 -44.38 -10.48 -19.74
CA PHE A 277 -43.08 -9.91 -20.06
C PHE A 277 -42.92 -8.50 -19.48
N VAL A 278 -43.88 -7.61 -19.74
CA VAL A 278 -43.86 -6.21 -19.27
C VAL A 278 -43.94 -6.12 -17.74
N VAL A 279 -44.73 -6.97 -17.07
CA VAL A 279 -44.79 -6.99 -15.60
C VAL A 279 -43.45 -7.39 -14.99
N ILE A 280 -42.80 -8.43 -15.53
CA ILE A 280 -41.47 -8.83 -15.08
C ILE A 280 -40.45 -7.72 -15.34
N ASP A 281 -40.49 -7.10 -16.52
CA ASP A 281 -39.56 -6.03 -16.90
C ASP A 281 -39.74 -4.79 -16.01
N PHE A 282 -40.97 -4.41 -15.68
CA PHE A 282 -41.22 -3.31 -14.74
C PHE A 282 -40.74 -3.64 -13.32
N LEU A 283 -40.96 -4.85 -12.82
CA LEU A 283 -40.47 -5.25 -11.48
C LEU A 283 -38.93 -5.19 -11.42
N VAL A 284 -38.26 -5.73 -12.44
CA VAL A 284 -36.81 -5.70 -12.55
C VAL A 284 -36.30 -4.27 -12.72
N GLY A 285 -36.94 -3.48 -13.60
CA GLY A 285 -36.61 -2.08 -13.87
C GLY A 285 -36.70 -1.20 -12.63
N VAL A 286 -37.79 -1.27 -11.87
CA VAL A 286 -37.96 -0.51 -10.62
C VAL A 286 -36.86 -0.84 -9.61
N LEU A 287 -36.54 -2.13 -9.41
CA LEU A 287 -35.50 -2.56 -8.47
C LEU A 287 -34.10 -2.09 -8.90
N ILE A 288 -33.78 -2.23 -10.19
CA ILE A 288 -32.49 -1.80 -10.75
C ILE A 288 -32.37 -0.29 -10.65
N PHE A 289 -33.38 0.46 -11.09
CA PHE A 289 -33.39 1.92 -11.06
C PHE A 289 -33.28 2.47 -9.63
N ALA A 290 -34.03 1.91 -8.68
CA ALA A 290 -33.92 2.28 -7.26
C ALA A 290 -32.51 2.05 -6.70
N THR A 291 -31.88 0.91 -7.04
CA THR A 291 -30.51 0.58 -6.63
C THR A 291 -29.49 1.55 -7.22
N ILE A 292 -29.65 1.91 -8.50
CA ILE A 292 -28.78 2.87 -9.19
C ILE A 292 -28.88 4.25 -8.54
N VAL A 293 -30.10 4.78 -8.39
CA VAL A 293 -30.31 6.11 -7.80
C VAL A 293 -29.78 6.16 -6.38
N GLY A 294 -29.98 5.10 -5.59
CA GLY A 294 -29.40 4.97 -4.24
C GLY A 294 -27.87 4.99 -4.24
N ASN A 295 -27.23 4.22 -5.13
CA ASN A 295 -25.78 4.16 -5.23
C ASN A 295 -25.16 5.47 -5.74
N VAL A 296 -25.77 6.12 -6.74
CA VAL A 296 -25.35 7.45 -7.22
C VAL A 296 -25.48 8.47 -6.09
N GLY A 297 -26.61 8.48 -5.37
CA GLY A 297 -26.84 9.37 -4.23
C GLY A 297 -25.78 9.18 -3.13
N SER A 298 -25.48 7.94 -2.77
CA SER A 298 -24.43 7.61 -1.79
C SER A 298 -23.05 8.10 -2.26
N MET A 299 -22.69 7.88 -3.53
CA MET A 299 -21.42 8.35 -4.10
C MET A 299 -21.30 9.88 -4.10
N ILE A 300 -22.36 10.61 -4.47
CA ILE A 300 -22.39 12.07 -4.44
C ILE A 300 -22.25 12.60 -3.01
N SER A 301 -22.93 11.97 -2.04
CA SER A 301 -22.82 12.31 -0.62
C SER A 301 -21.38 12.13 -0.12
N ASN A 302 -20.77 10.97 -0.41
CA ASN A 302 -19.39 10.67 -0.02
C ASN A 302 -18.37 11.63 -0.66
N MET A 303 -18.58 12.02 -1.92
CA MET A 303 -17.71 12.98 -2.61
C MET A 303 -17.77 14.38 -1.96
N ASN A 304 -18.92 14.77 -1.44
CA ASN A 304 -19.13 16.08 -0.80
C ASN A 304 -18.94 16.04 0.73
N ALA A 305 -18.59 14.89 1.32
CA ALA A 305 -18.53 14.70 2.77
C ALA A 305 -17.62 15.73 3.47
N ALA A 306 -16.39 15.94 2.98
CA ALA A 306 -15.46 16.90 3.58
C ALA A 306 -16.00 18.34 3.59
N ARG A 307 -16.74 18.73 2.54
CA ARG A 307 -17.39 20.04 2.45
C ARG A 307 -18.58 20.14 3.39
N ALA A 308 -19.39 19.08 3.47
CA ALA A 308 -20.52 19.01 4.39
C ALA A 308 -20.05 19.09 5.85
N ASP A 309 -19.00 18.36 6.22
CA ASP A 309 -18.40 18.39 7.56
C ASP A 309 -17.85 19.77 7.92
N PHE A 310 -17.15 20.41 6.99
CA PHE A 310 -16.63 21.76 7.20
C PHE A 310 -17.76 22.79 7.36
N GLN A 311 -18.80 22.70 6.52
CA GLN A 311 -19.97 23.56 6.61
C GLN A 311 -20.71 23.36 7.94
N ALA A 312 -20.88 22.12 8.39
CA ALA A 312 -21.49 21.80 9.67
C ALA A 312 -20.73 22.43 10.86
N ARG A 313 -19.38 22.43 10.83
CA ARG A 313 -18.55 23.11 11.83
C ARG A 313 -18.77 24.62 11.83
N ILE A 314 -18.82 25.24 10.65
CA ILE A 314 -19.09 26.69 10.52
C ILE A 314 -20.47 27.02 11.08
N ASP A 315 -21.48 26.22 10.74
CA ASP A 315 -22.86 26.48 11.16
C ASP A 315 -23.01 26.36 12.68
N ALA A 316 -22.32 25.39 13.31
CA ALA A 316 -22.25 25.30 14.78
C ALA A 316 -21.61 26.54 15.42
N ILE A 317 -20.55 27.09 14.82
CA ILE A 317 -19.89 28.31 15.31
C ILE A 317 -20.77 29.55 15.11
N LYS A 318 -21.46 29.67 13.97
CA LYS A 318 -22.45 30.73 13.74
C LYS A 318 -23.57 30.67 14.77
N GLN A 319 -24.09 29.47 15.05
CA GLN A 319 -25.11 29.27 16.08
C GLN A 319 -24.61 29.68 17.47
N TYR A 320 -23.37 29.32 17.82
CA TYR A 320 -22.74 29.73 19.07
C TYR A 320 -22.62 31.26 19.19
N MET A 321 -22.12 31.93 18.14
CA MET A 321 -21.97 33.39 18.12
C MET A 321 -23.32 34.10 18.23
N HIS A 322 -24.33 33.59 17.55
CA HIS A 322 -25.70 34.11 17.63
C HIS A 322 -26.27 33.96 19.05
N PHE A 323 -26.15 32.77 19.65
CA PHE A 323 -26.62 32.51 21.02
C PHE A 323 -25.93 33.39 22.06
N ARG A 324 -24.62 33.62 21.91
CA ARG A 324 -23.82 34.47 22.80
C ARG A 324 -23.91 35.96 22.48
N LYS A 325 -24.66 36.36 21.45
CA LYS A 325 -24.82 37.75 20.99
C LYS A 325 -23.46 38.43 20.75
N VAL A 326 -22.57 37.72 20.07
CA VAL A 326 -21.27 38.25 19.66
C VAL A 326 -21.48 39.42 18.70
N ASP A 327 -20.59 40.41 18.78
CA ASP A 327 -20.61 41.58 17.90
C ASP A 327 -20.54 41.20 16.41
N LYS A 328 -21.27 41.94 15.57
CA LYS A 328 -21.41 41.62 14.14
C LYS A 328 -20.10 41.77 13.36
N ASP A 329 -19.19 42.63 13.80
CA ASP A 329 -17.90 42.77 13.13
C ASP A 329 -16.97 41.60 13.47
N LEU A 330 -17.04 41.08 14.71
CA LEU A 330 -16.32 39.86 15.07
C LEU A 330 -16.89 38.64 14.34
N GLU A 331 -18.22 38.53 14.24
CA GLU A 331 -18.89 37.46 13.48
C GLU A 331 -18.42 37.44 12.01
N LYS A 332 -18.42 38.60 11.33
CA LYS A 332 -17.91 38.71 9.95
C LYS A 332 -16.44 38.32 9.84
N ARG A 333 -15.61 38.74 10.80
CA ARG A 333 -14.17 38.40 10.82
C ARG A 333 -13.94 36.89 10.95
N VAL A 334 -14.70 36.22 11.82
CA VAL A 334 -14.64 34.75 11.99
C VAL A 334 -15.05 34.03 10.70
N ILE A 335 -16.17 34.44 10.07
CA ILE A 335 -16.63 33.82 8.81
C ILE A 335 -15.59 34.00 7.70
N LYS A 336 -15.03 35.22 7.56
CA LYS A 336 -13.99 35.51 6.56
C LYS A 336 -12.72 34.68 6.76
N TRP A 337 -12.35 34.40 8.01
CA TRP A 337 -11.23 33.51 8.32
C TRP A 337 -11.51 32.07 7.88
N PHE A 338 -12.70 31.54 8.17
CA PHE A 338 -13.09 30.20 7.69
C PHE A 338 -13.16 30.12 6.16
N ASP A 339 -13.69 31.14 5.49
CA ASP A 339 -13.73 31.19 4.02
C ASP A 339 -12.31 31.17 3.42
N TYR A 340 -11.36 31.89 4.06
CA TYR A 340 -9.95 31.85 3.68
C TYR A 340 -9.34 30.47 3.87
N LEU A 341 -9.58 29.80 5.01
CA LEU A 341 -9.09 28.45 5.25
C LEU A 341 -9.61 27.45 4.22
N TRP A 342 -10.89 27.53 3.87
CA TRP A 342 -11.50 26.63 2.88
C TRP A 342 -10.97 26.85 1.48
N THR A 343 -10.97 28.11 1.02
CA THR A 343 -10.58 28.48 -0.34
C THR A 343 -9.11 28.10 -0.62
N ASN A 344 -8.25 28.23 0.40
CA ASN A 344 -6.83 27.87 0.27
C ASN A 344 -6.52 26.42 0.66
N LYS A 345 -7.53 25.56 0.87
CA LYS A 345 -7.38 24.14 1.25
C LYS A 345 -6.58 23.92 2.55
N LYS A 346 -6.62 24.89 3.47
CA LYS A 346 -5.95 24.87 4.80
C LYS A 346 -6.89 24.45 5.93
N ALA A 347 -8.10 24.01 5.60
CA ALA A 347 -9.13 23.62 6.57
C ALA A 347 -8.92 22.22 7.18
N VAL A 348 -8.02 21.41 6.59
CA VAL A 348 -7.75 20.04 7.04
C VAL A 348 -6.52 20.04 7.93
N ASP A 349 -6.64 19.42 9.12
CA ASP A 349 -5.49 19.22 10.00
C ASP A 349 -4.58 18.12 9.42
N GLU A 350 -3.35 18.48 9.06
CA GLU A 350 -2.36 17.56 8.51
C GLU A 350 -2.06 16.39 9.46
N ARG A 351 -2.11 16.60 10.78
CA ARG A 351 -1.83 15.54 11.76
C ARG A 351 -2.89 14.45 11.73
N ASP A 352 -4.15 14.83 11.52
CA ASP A 352 -5.27 13.88 11.43
C ASP A 352 -5.21 13.02 10.16
N VAL A 353 -4.65 13.56 9.07
CA VAL A 353 -4.46 12.82 7.82
C VAL A 353 -3.29 11.86 7.93
N LEU A 354 -2.18 12.30 8.55
CA LEU A 354 -0.94 11.52 8.63
C LEU A 354 -0.92 10.49 9.77
N LYS A 355 -1.93 10.45 10.65
CA LYS A 355 -1.98 9.51 11.80
C LYS A 355 -2.05 8.04 11.42
N TYR A 356 -2.51 7.72 10.21
CA TYR A 356 -2.63 6.33 9.73
C TYR A 356 -1.34 5.81 9.08
N LEU A 357 -0.34 6.67 8.90
CA LEU A 357 0.94 6.29 8.31
C LEU A 357 1.92 5.83 9.40
N PRO A 358 2.75 4.81 9.12
CA PRO A 358 3.91 4.48 9.93
C PRO A 358 4.82 5.70 10.13
N ASP A 359 5.45 5.81 11.30
CA ASP A 359 6.27 6.96 11.68
C ASP A 359 7.35 7.30 10.64
N LYS A 360 7.95 6.27 10.02
CA LYS A 360 8.94 6.44 8.96
C LYS A 360 8.38 7.18 7.74
N LEU A 361 7.20 6.80 7.24
CA LEU A 361 6.56 7.45 6.09
C LEU A 361 6.07 8.85 6.45
N ARG A 362 5.58 9.05 7.68
CA ARG A 362 5.21 10.37 8.17
C ARG A 362 6.41 11.31 8.19
N ALA A 363 7.57 10.83 8.64
CA ALA A 363 8.82 11.59 8.62
C ALA A 363 9.24 11.93 7.19
N GLU A 364 9.27 10.96 6.27
CA GLU A 364 9.63 11.19 4.87
C GLU A 364 8.75 12.25 4.18
N ILE A 365 7.42 12.20 4.40
CA ILE A 365 6.50 13.21 3.87
C ILE A 365 6.78 14.57 4.49
N ALA A 366 6.87 14.65 5.82
CA ALA A 366 7.07 15.91 6.51
C ALA A 366 8.39 16.57 6.08
N ILE A 367 9.46 15.79 5.89
CA ILE A 367 10.74 16.26 5.36
C ILE A 367 10.54 16.84 3.96
N ASN A 368 9.92 16.11 3.03
CA ASN A 368 9.72 16.60 1.68
C ASN A 368 8.84 17.87 1.60
N VAL A 369 7.91 18.07 2.53
CA VAL A 369 7.01 19.24 2.52
C VAL A 369 7.63 20.45 3.24
N HIS A 370 8.41 20.25 4.30
CA HIS A 370 8.84 21.33 5.19
C HIS A 370 10.35 21.62 5.18
N LEU A 371 11.19 20.68 4.73
CA LEU A 371 12.65 20.82 4.80
C LEU A 371 13.16 22.04 4.04
N ASP A 372 12.61 22.33 2.86
CA ASP A 372 13.01 23.50 2.07
C ASP A 372 12.68 24.82 2.76
N THR A 373 11.57 24.87 3.51
CA THR A 373 11.21 26.05 4.31
C THR A 373 12.20 26.21 5.46
N LEU A 374 12.51 25.13 6.19
CA LEU A 374 13.43 25.17 7.33
C LEU A 374 14.88 25.49 6.93
N LYS A 375 15.36 24.96 5.80
CA LYS A 375 16.70 25.28 5.28
C LYS A 375 16.86 26.76 4.91
N LYS A 376 15.79 27.45 4.51
CA LYS A 376 15.81 28.90 4.26
C LYS A 376 15.92 29.70 5.55
N VAL A 377 15.54 29.13 6.69
CA VAL A 377 15.63 29.82 7.98
C VAL A 377 17.09 29.89 8.39
N ARG A 378 17.64 31.11 8.46
CA ARG A 378 19.06 31.35 8.72
C ARG A 378 19.61 30.68 9.98
N ILE A 379 18.78 30.44 11.00
CA ILE A 379 19.22 29.80 12.25
C ILE A 379 19.36 28.28 12.13
N PHE A 380 18.66 27.68 11.17
CA PHE A 380 18.63 26.25 10.92
C PHE A 380 19.40 25.85 9.65
N ALA A 381 19.86 26.84 8.86
CA ALA A 381 20.65 26.63 7.65
C ALA A 381 21.98 25.91 7.92
N ASP A 382 22.63 26.25 9.05
CA ASP A 382 23.93 25.70 9.47
C ASP A 382 23.79 24.54 10.47
N CYS A 383 22.56 24.04 10.69
CA CYS A 383 22.31 22.92 11.59
C CYS A 383 22.46 21.57 10.86
N GLU A 384 22.78 20.53 11.62
CA GLU A 384 22.80 19.16 11.11
C GLU A 384 21.42 18.74 10.59
N ALA A 385 21.40 17.96 9.51
CA ALA A 385 20.16 17.48 8.90
C ALA A 385 19.31 16.64 9.87
N GLY A 386 19.92 15.93 10.81
CA GLY A 386 19.23 15.16 11.85
C GLY A 386 18.28 16.03 12.70
N LEU A 387 18.77 17.19 13.15
CA LEU A 387 17.95 18.16 13.91
C LEU A 387 16.77 18.66 13.06
N LEU A 388 17.01 18.96 11.78
CA LEU A 388 15.94 19.46 10.90
C LEU A 388 14.83 18.42 10.77
N VAL A 389 15.17 17.14 10.60
CA VAL A 389 14.20 16.05 10.51
C VAL A 389 13.36 15.94 11.78
N GLU A 390 13.99 16.04 12.95
CA GLU A 390 13.28 15.95 14.23
C GLU A 390 12.35 17.16 14.43
N LEU A 391 12.82 18.37 14.11
CA LEU A 391 12.02 19.59 14.24
C LEU A 391 10.81 19.58 13.30
N VAL A 392 10.99 19.14 12.05
CA VAL A 392 9.93 19.01 11.04
C VAL A 392 8.72 18.24 11.58
N LEU A 393 8.95 17.15 12.32
CA LEU A 393 7.89 16.31 12.87
C LEU A 393 7.10 16.98 14.00
N LYS A 394 7.69 17.99 14.65
CA LYS A 394 7.10 18.73 15.77
C LYS A 394 6.48 20.07 15.37
N LEU A 395 6.69 20.53 14.13
CA LEU A 395 6.09 21.76 13.61
C LEU A 395 4.57 21.65 13.51
N ARG A 396 3.88 22.71 13.94
CA ARG A 396 2.42 22.84 13.83
C ARG A 396 2.05 24.03 12.95
N PRO A 397 1.38 23.83 11.80
CA PRO A 397 0.93 24.94 10.97
C PRO A 397 -0.15 25.76 11.69
N GLN A 398 -0.05 27.08 11.65
CA GLN A 398 -1.02 28.04 12.17
C GLN A 398 -1.23 29.18 11.17
N VAL A 399 -2.48 29.60 10.99
CA VAL A 399 -2.87 30.65 10.05
C VAL A 399 -3.41 31.86 10.80
N PHE A 400 -2.80 33.03 10.58
CA PHE A 400 -3.21 34.29 11.17
C PHE A 400 -3.89 35.20 10.14
N SER A 401 -4.91 35.95 10.57
CA SER A 401 -5.62 36.91 9.72
C SER A 401 -4.88 38.25 9.65
N PRO A 402 -5.19 39.10 8.65
CA PRO A 402 -4.70 40.47 8.62
C PRO A 402 -5.03 41.23 9.90
N SER A 403 -4.05 41.98 10.41
CA SER A 403 -4.12 42.75 11.66
C SER A 403 -4.16 41.93 12.96
N ASP A 404 -4.07 40.60 12.88
CA ASP A 404 -3.96 39.77 14.08
C ASP A 404 -2.60 39.97 14.76
N TYR A 405 -2.62 40.16 16.08
CA TYR A 405 -1.41 40.12 16.90
C TYR A 405 -1.06 38.66 17.18
N ILE A 406 0.10 38.22 16.72
CA ILE A 406 0.61 36.88 17.02
C ILE A 406 1.16 36.84 18.44
N CYS A 407 1.85 37.89 18.85
CA CYS A 407 2.24 38.09 20.24
C CYS A 407 2.30 39.57 20.60
N ARG A 408 2.03 39.88 21.87
CA ARG A 408 2.21 41.23 22.41
C ARG A 408 3.40 41.25 23.35
N LYS A 409 4.07 42.41 23.41
CA LYS A 409 5.16 42.67 24.34
C LYS A 409 4.66 42.45 25.77
N GLY A 410 5.41 41.67 26.54
CA GLY A 410 5.06 41.29 27.90
C GLY A 410 4.29 39.98 28.04
N ASP A 411 3.72 39.42 26.97
CA ASP A 411 3.05 38.10 27.04
C ASP A 411 4.06 36.99 27.36
N ILE A 412 3.59 35.88 27.92
CA ILE A 412 4.45 34.72 28.20
C ILE A 412 4.74 33.98 26.89
N GLY A 413 6.02 33.84 26.52
CA GLY A 413 6.41 33.21 25.26
C GLY A 413 6.64 31.72 25.40
N ARG A 414 5.66 30.88 25.03
CA ARG A 414 5.78 29.41 25.10
C ARG A 414 6.20 28.73 23.80
N GLU A 415 6.25 29.49 22.72
CA GLU A 415 6.35 28.98 21.35
C GLU A 415 7.29 29.88 20.55
N MET A 416 7.98 29.35 19.55
CA MET A 416 8.56 30.15 18.47
C MET A 416 7.77 29.93 17.19
N TYR A 417 7.87 30.91 16.29
CA TYR A 417 7.19 30.87 15.01
C TYR A 417 8.18 31.04 13.87
N ILE A 418 7.97 30.28 12.80
CA ILE A 418 8.70 30.35 11.55
C ILE A 418 7.73 30.79 10.46
N ILE A 419 8.09 31.82 9.70
CA ILE A 419 7.23 32.35 8.64
C ILE A 419 7.39 31.50 7.40
N LYS A 420 6.35 30.73 7.05
CA LYS A 420 6.28 29.95 5.82
C LYS A 420 5.89 30.83 4.65
N GLU A 421 4.80 31.56 4.81
CA GLU A 421 4.24 32.46 3.80
C GLU A 421 3.56 33.64 4.50
N GLY A 422 3.85 34.86 4.06
CA GLY A 422 3.19 36.07 4.55
C GLY A 422 4.17 37.14 5.03
N LYS A 423 3.60 38.24 5.54
CA LYS A 423 4.39 39.37 6.04
C LYS A 423 3.88 39.78 7.41
N LEU A 424 4.81 39.86 8.36
CA LEU A 424 4.55 40.28 9.72
C LEU A 424 5.26 41.61 9.97
N ALA A 425 4.61 42.54 10.65
CA ALA A 425 5.20 43.78 11.11
C ALA A 425 5.50 43.70 12.61
N VAL A 426 6.72 44.06 12.99
CA VAL A 426 7.07 44.38 14.38
C VAL A 426 6.58 45.79 14.64
N VAL A 427 5.58 45.94 15.51
CA VAL A 427 4.91 47.22 15.78
C VAL A 427 5.31 47.75 17.16
N ALA A 428 5.39 49.07 17.29
CA ALA A 428 5.57 49.68 18.60
C ALA A 428 4.31 49.56 19.47
N ASP A 429 4.42 50.04 20.71
CA ASP A 429 3.35 49.98 21.71
C ASP A 429 2.13 50.85 21.30
N ASP A 430 2.30 51.77 20.33
CA ASP A 430 1.22 52.55 19.72
C ASP A 430 0.39 51.78 18.68
N GLY A 431 0.87 50.61 18.23
CA GLY A 431 0.24 49.80 17.17
C GLY A 431 0.28 50.39 15.75
N ILE A 432 0.92 51.55 15.56
CA ILE A 432 0.96 52.28 14.28
C ILE A 432 2.38 52.26 13.71
N THR A 433 3.38 52.56 14.51
CA THR A 433 4.77 52.61 14.05
C THR A 433 5.30 51.19 13.81
N GLN A 434 5.84 50.96 12.60
CA GLN A 434 6.39 49.67 12.18
C GLN A 434 7.91 49.76 12.17
N PHE A 435 8.58 48.94 12.98
CA PHE A 435 10.04 48.92 13.05
C PHE A 435 10.65 48.11 11.92
N VAL A 436 10.16 46.87 11.75
CA VAL A 436 10.70 45.90 10.79
C VAL A 436 9.56 45.05 10.24
N VAL A 437 9.64 44.70 8.96
CA VAL A 437 8.76 43.71 8.33
C VAL A 437 9.53 42.40 8.17
N LEU A 438 9.03 41.35 8.78
CA LEU A 438 9.51 39.98 8.64
C LEU A 438 8.77 39.31 7.48
N SER A 439 9.52 38.70 6.57
CA SER A 439 9.01 37.96 5.42
C SER A 439 9.32 36.47 5.54
N ASP A 440 8.81 35.69 4.59
CA ASP A 440 9.06 34.26 4.40
C ASP A 440 10.52 33.86 4.68
N GLY A 441 10.71 32.78 5.43
CA GLY A 441 12.03 32.29 5.88
C GLY A 441 12.59 32.99 7.12
N SER A 442 11.94 34.05 7.61
CA SER A 442 12.27 34.64 8.92
C SER A 442 11.59 33.85 10.06
N TYR A 443 12.10 34.02 11.27
CA TYR A 443 11.55 33.41 12.49
C TYR A 443 11.53 34.44 13.61
N PHE A 444 10.74 34.17 14.65
CA PHE A 444 10.69 35.01 15.85
C PHE A 444 10.21 34.22 17.07
N GLY A 445 10.46 34.79 18.25
CA GLY A 445 10.03 34.21 19.53
C GLY A 445 11.03 33.24 20.15
N GLU A 446 12.23 33.14 19.57
CA GLU A 446 13.38 32.37 20.03
C GLU A 446 13.87 32.83 21.41
N ILE A 447 13.81 34.13 21.69
CA ILE A 447 14.37 34.70 22.94
C ILE A 447 13.60 34.21 24.16
N SER A 448 12.27 34.20 24.10
CA SER A 448 11.42 33.84 25.23
C SER A 448 11.55 32.37 25.61
N ILE A 449 11.82 31.50 24.63
CA ILE A 449 11.90 30.06 24.87
C ILE A 449 13.28 29.60 25.37
N LEU A 450 14.36 30.34 25.04
CA LEU A 450 15.75 29.96 25.33
C LEU A 450 16.22 30.22 26.77
N ASN A 451 15.36 30.70 27.69
CA ASN A 451 15.69 30.87 29.12
C ASN A 451 17.08 31.51 29.38
N ILE A 452 17.45 32.52 28.59
CA ILE A 452 18.78 33.13 28.63
C ILE A 452 18.99 33.85 29.98
N LYS A 453 20.01 33.44 30.75
CA LYS A 453 20.37 34.06 32.04
C LYS A 453 20.79 35.52 31.84
N GLY A 454 20.35 36.40 32.75
CA GLY A 454 20.55 37.85 32.64
C GLY A 454 19.55 38.57 31.71
N SER A 455 18.59 37.86 31.10
CA SER A 455 17.53 38.51 30.33
C SER A 455 16.58 39.27 31.26
N LYS A 456 16.51 40.60 31.13
CA LYS A 456 15.55 41.46 31.85
C LYS A 456 14.10 41.14 31.50
N ALA A 457 13.86 40.56 30.32
CA ALA A 457 12.54 40.14 29.87
C ALA A 457 12.15 38.72 30.32
N GLY A 458 13.11 37.90 30.77
CA GLY A 458 12.87 36.51 31.15
C GLY A 458 12.12 35.72 30.05
N ASN A 459 11.05 35.04 30.44
CA ASN A 459 10.16 34.28 29.53
C ASN A 459 9.03 35.14 28.92
N ARG A 460 9.20 36.46 28.87
CA ARG A 460 8.21 37.36 28.24
C ARG A 460 8.61 37.73 26.82
N ARG A 461 7.63 38.06 26.00
CA ARG A 461 7.81 38.57 24.64
C ARG A 461 8.39 39.98 24.69
N THR A 462 9.37 40.26 23.85
CA THR A 462 10.08 41.55 23.82
C THR A 462 9.45 42.58 22.88
N ALA A 463 8.61 42.14 21.94
CA ALA A 463 8.02 42.99 20.92
C ALA A 463 6.58 42.58 20.58
N ASN A 464 5.81 43.54 20.02
CA ASN A 464 4.51 43.29 19.44
C ASN A 464 4.69 42.87 17.97
N ILE A 465 4.09 41.75 17.58
CA ILE A 465 4.18 41.24 16.21
C ILE A 465 2.77 41.08 15.68
N ARG A 466 2.49 41.76 14.56
CA ARG A 466 1.18 41.79 13.91
C ARG A 466 1.26 41.30 12.48
N SER A 467 0.30 40.50 12.05
CA SER A 467 0.19 40.08 10.66
C SER A 467 -0.29 41.22 9.77
N ILE A 468 0.39 41.47 8.64
CA ILE A 468 -0.05 42.49 7.67
C ILE A 468 -1.16 41.91 6.78
N GLY A 469 -0.98 40.66 6.33
CA GLY A 469 -1.93 39.92 5.50
C GLY A 469 -2.38 38.64 6.20
N TYR A 470 -2.91 37.70 5.41
CA TYR A 470 -2.97 36.31 5.88
C TYR A 470 -1.55 35.75 5.89
N SER A 471 -1.16 35.15 7.02
CA SER A 471 0.19 34.60 7.19
C SER A 471 0.11 33.17 7.71
N ASP A 472 0.89 32.29 7.08
CA ASP A 472 1.10 30.91 7.49
C ASP A 472 2.40 30.81 8.28
N LEU A 473 2.27 30.41 9.53
CA LEU A 473 3.38 30.22 10.44
C LEU A 473 3.48 28.76 10.84
N PHE A 474 4.70 28.26 10.99
CA PHE A 474 4.93 27.05 11.75
C PHE A 474 5.21 27.43 13.20
N CYS A 475 4.41 26.90 14.11
CA CYS A 475 4.61 26.99 15.54
C CYS A 475 5.43 25.80 16.01
N LEU A 476 6.46 26.07 16.81
CA LEU A 476 7.25 25.08 17.54
C LEU A 476 7.18 25.42 19.02
N SER A 477 6.77 24.45 19.85
CA SER A 477 6.66 24.68 21.29
C SER A 477 8.04 24.66 21.96
N LYS A 478 8.14 25.34 23.11
CA LYS A 478 9.36 25.34 23.91
C LYS A 478 9.80 23.93 24.30
N ASP A 479 8.86 23.08 24.73
CA ASP A 479 9.18 21.72 25.17
C ASP A 479 9.70 20.88 24.00
N ASP A 480 9.02 20.97 22.84
CA ASP A 480 9.40 20.27 21.60
C ASP A 480 10.80 20.68 21.12
N LEU A 481 11.11 21.98 21.15
CA LEU A 481 12.43 22.51 20.78
C LEU A 481 13.49 22.09 21.78
N MET A 482 13.24 22.24 23.08
CA MET A 482 14.23 21.95 24.11
C MET A 482 14.60 20.48 24.13
N GLU A 483 13.64 19.58 23.91
CA GLU A 483 13.87 18.15 23.72
C GLU A 483 14.84 17.90 22.55
N ALA A 484 14.56 18.45 21.37
CA ALA A 484 15.43 18.29 20.21
C ALA A 484 16.83 18.87 20.47
N LEU A 485 16.92 20.05 21.09
CA LEU A 485 18.18 20.70 21.43
C LEU A 485 18.99 19.97 22.53
N THR A 486 18.40 18.99 23.25
CA THR A 486 19.18 18.16 24.17
C THR A 486 20.11 17.20 23.44
N GLU A 487 19.70 16.71 22.26
CA GLU A 487 20.49 15.80 21.43
C GLU A 487 21.51 16.57 20.56
N TYR A 488 21.23 17.84 20.22
CA TYR A 488 22.07 18.69 19.36
C TYR A 488 22.60 19.93 20.12
N PRO A 489 23.63 19.79 20.97
CA PRO A 489 24.13 20.86 21.83
C PRO A 489 24.76 22.03 21.05
N ASP A 490 25.36 21.78 19.89
CA ASP A 490 25.98 22.83 19.06
C ASP A 490 24.92 23.79 18.49
N ALA A 491 23.79 23.24 18.04
CA ALA A 491 22.66 24.03 17.57
C ALA A 491 22.06 24.87 18.72
N LYS A 492 21.98 24.29 19.92
CA LYS A 492 21.54 25.02 21.13
C LYS A 492 22.45 26.21 21.43
N ALA A 493 23.77 26.01 21.37
CA ALA A 493 24.74 27.08 21.60
C ALA A 493 24.59 28.22 20.57
N MET A 494 24.40 27.89 19.29
CA MET A 494 24.15 28.89 18.25
C MET A 494 22.86 29.68 18.47
N LEU A 495 21.79 29.00 18.89
CA LEU A 495 20.51 29.62 19.23
C LEU A 495 20.63 30.57 20.43
N GLU A 496 21.29 30.14 21.50
CA GLU A 496 21.54 30.97 22.69
C GLU A 496 22.42 32.18 22.38
N GLU A 497 23.47 32.01 21.57
CA GLU A 497 24.37 33.11 21.17
C GLU A 497 23.65 34.15 20.31
N LYS A 498 22.87 33.72 19.31
CA LYS A 498 22.00 34.60 18.53
C LYS A 498 21.01 35.35 19.42
N GLY A 499 20.37 34.64 20.36
CA GLY A 499 19.45 35.24 21.33
C GLY A 499 20.12 36.30 22.21
N ARG A 500 21.36 36.05 22.67
CA ARG A 500 22.16 37.02 23.45
C ARG A 500 22.50 38.26 22.63
N GLN A 501 22.92 38.10 21.37
CA GLN A 501 23.24 39.22 20.49
C GLN A 501 22.03 40.16 20.28
N ILE A 502 20.84 39.58 20.12
CA ILE A 502 19.60 40.36 19.99
C ILE A 502 19.27 41.06 21.32
N LEU A 503 19.34 40.36 22.45
CA LEU A 503 19.12 40.96 23.78
C LEU A 503 20.12 42.08 24.11
N MET A 504 21.38 41.94 23.72
CA MET A 504 22.40 42.99 23.87
C MET A 504 22.07 44.21 23.02
N LYS A 505 21.70 44.01 21.75
CA LYS A 505 21.33 45.10 20.83
C LYS A 505 20.14 45.91 21.35
N ASP A 506 19.18 45.23 21.99
CA ASP A 506 17.98 45.86 22.54
C ASP A 506 18.16 46.37 23.98
N GLY A 507 19.36 46.27 24.57
CA GLY A 507 19.65 46.71 25.94
C GLY A 507 18.93 45.91 27.04
N LEU A 508 18.41 44.74 26.69
CA LEU A 508 17.61 43.85 27.55
C LEU A 508 18.43 42.76 28.23
N LEU A 509 19.75 42.70 27.98
CA LEU A 509 20.67 41.81 28.69
C LEU A 509 21.35 42.56 29.83
N ASP A 510 21.28 42.02 31.03
CA ASP A 510 22.13 42.41 32.15
C ASP A 510 23.48 41.69 32.03
N LEU A 511 24.51 42.46 31.67
CA LEU A 511 25.85 41.94 31.41
C LEU A 511 26.51 41.37 32.67
N ASP A 512 26.18 41.91 33.85
CA ASP A 512 26.76 41.49 35.12
C ASP A 512 26.21 40.11 35.54
N VAL A 513 24.90 39.90 35.31
CA VAL A 513 24.22 38.63 35.57
C VAL A 513 24.50 37.59 34.49
N ALA A 514 24.74 38.00 33.25
CA ALA A 514 25.15 37.10 32.17
C ALA A 514 26.61 36.63 32.30
N ALA A 515 27.47 37.42 32.95
CA ALA A 515 28.87 37.08 33.23
C ALA A 515 29.05 36.20 34.47
N LEU A 516 28.09 36.23 35.41
CA LEU A 516 27.95 35.20 36.45
C LEU A 516 27.63 33.88 35.74
N GLY A 517 28.53 32.89 35.84
CA GLY A 517 28.40 31.58 35.21
C GLY A 517 27.15 30.78 35.64
N PRO A 518 27.10 29.46 35.40
CA PRO A 518 25.90 28.67 35.70
C PRO A 518 25.46 28.83 37.16
N ASP A 519 24.25 29.36 37.35
CA ASP A 519 23.55 29.51 38.64
C ASP A 519 23.86 28.36 39.62
N PRO A 520 24.39 28.64 40.83
CA PRO A 520 24.79 27.60 41.79
C PRO A 520 23.67 26.60 42.10
N LYS A 521 22.39 27.02 42.05
CA LYS A 521 21.24 26.11 42.19
C LYS A 521 21.08 25.12 41.04
N ASP A 522 21.37 25.55 39.82
CA ASP A 522 21.30 24.73 38.60
C ASP A 522 22.47 23.72 38.57
N MET A 523 23.63 24.11 39.11
CA MET A 523 24.75 23.21 39.39
C MET A 523 24.41 22.22 40.51
N GLU A 524 23.82 22.65 41.61
CA GLU A 524 23.35 21.76 42.68
C GLU A 524 22.30 20.78 42.16
N GLU A 525 21.34 21.21 41.36
CA GLU A 525 20.29 20.36 40.80
C GLU A 525 20.87 19.34 39.82
N LYS A 526 21.82 19.74 38.95
CA LYS A 526 22.58 18.81 38.10
C LYS A 526 23.40 17.81 38.90
N VAL A 527 24.09 18.27 39.96
CA VAL A 527 24.84 17.40 40.87
C VAL A 527 23.89 16.41 41.54
N THR A 528 22.73 16.86 42.01
CA THR A 528 21.70 16.00 42.63
C THR A 528 21.17 14.96 41.64
N ARG A 529 20.96 15.35 40.37
CA ARG A 529 20.53 14.46 39.28
C ARG A 529 21.61 13.44 38.88
N MET A 530 22.88 13.84 38.94
CA MET A 530 24.00 12.93 38.76
C MET A 530 24.11 11.95 39.93
N TYR A 531 23.93 12.41 41.17
CA TYR A 531 23.91 11.55 42.35
C TYR A 531 22.79 10.51 42.27
N SER A 532 21.57 10.89 41.91
CA SER A 532 20.46 9.94 41.77
C SER A 532 20.68 8.94 40.62
N SER A 533 21.27 9.39 39.51
CA SER A 533 21.63 8.50 38.40
C SER A 533 22.75 7.54 38.79
N LEU A 534 23.73 7.99 39.58
CA LEU A 534 24.81 7.17 40.11
C LEU A 534 24.25 6.11 41.08
N GLU A 535 23.32 6.48 41.94
CA GLU A 535 22.66 5.59 42.90
C GLU A 535 21.83 4.52 42.17
N LEU A 536 21.11 4.90 41.10
CA LEU A 536 20.41 3.97 40.22
C LEU A 536 21.39 2.99 39.53
N MET A 537 22.52 3.50 39.04
CA MET A 537 23.58 2.68 38.44
C MET A 537 24.20 1.71 39.46
N GLN A 538 24.50 2.18 40.67
CA GLN A 538 25.00 1.33 41.76
C GLN A 538 24.00 0.24 42.12
N THR A 539 22.71 0.57 42.18
CA THR A 539 21.64 -0.41 42.45
C THR A 539 21.56 -1.47 41.35
N LYS A 540 21.61 -1.05 40.07
CA LYS A 540 21.66 -1.98 38.93
C LYS A 540 22.92 -2.84 38.94
N PHE A 541 24.06 -2.27 39.30
CA PHE A 541 25.34 -2.98 39.39
C PHE A 541 25.34 -3.99 40.53
N ALA A 542 24.82 -3.63 41.71
CA ALA A 542 24.65 -4.55 42.84
C ALA A 542 23.72 -5.72 42.49
N ARG A 543 22.63 -5.44 41.76
CA ARG A 543 21.73 -6.50 41.27
C ARG A 543 22.44 -7.43 40.27
N LEU A 544 23.21 -6.89 39.33
CA LEU A 544 24.01 -7.67 38.40
C LEU A 544 25.06 -8.54 39.10
N LEU A 545 25.73 -8.00 40.13
CA LEU A 545 26.68 -8.77 40.94
C LEU A 545 25.98 -9.90 41.70
N ALA A 546 24.81 -9.65 42.29
CA ALA A 546 24.03 -10.69 42.96
C ALA A 546 23.57 -11.79 41.99
N GLU A 547 23.10 -11.41 40.79
CA GLU A 547 22.74 -12.36 39.74
C GLU A 547 23.95 -13.17 39.26
N TYR A 548 25.12 -12.52 39.14
CA TYR A 548 26.39 -13.18 38.82
C TYR A 548 26.81 -14.19 39.89
N ASP A 549 26.77 -13.83 41.16
CA ASP A 549 27.12 -14.72 42.28
C ASP A 549 26.18 -15.93 42.37
N VAL A 550 24.88 -15.72 42.19
CA VAL A 550 23.90 -16.81 42.12
C VAL A 550 24.20 -17.73 40.94
N SER A 551 24.55 -17.17 39.79
CA SER A 551 24.94 -17.94 38.61
C SER A 551 26.22 -18.77 38.88
N GLN A 552 27.24 -18.18 39.51
CA GLN A 552 28.47 -18.87 39.90
C GLN A 552 28.22 -19.99 40.92
N GLN A 553 27.37 -19.77 41.92
CA GLN A 553 27.01 -20.80 42.89
C GLN A 553 26.29 -21.98 42.22
N LYS A 554 25.33 -21.72 41.32
CA LYS A 554 24.68 -22.77 40.54
C LYS A 554 25.67 -23.54 39.67
N LEU A 555 26.63 -22.84 39.06
CA LEU A 555 27.69 -23.47 38.26
C LEU A 555 28.56 -24.38 39.13
N LYS A 556 29.00 -23.91 40.30
CA LYS A 556 29.77 -24.71 41.27
C LYS A 556 29.00 -25.95 41.73
N GLN A 557 27.73 -25.81 42.10
CA GLN A 557 26.90 -26.96 42.48
C GLN A 557 26.77 -27.99 41.36
N ARG A 558 26.64 -27.54 40.10
CA ARG A 558 26.65 -28.45 38.94
C ARG A 558 27.99 -29.16 38.77
N ILE A 559 29.10 -28.45 38.91
CA ILE A 559 30.45 -29.04 38.83
C ILE A 559 30.63 -30.07 39.94
N THR A 560 30.32 -29.74 41.20
CA THR A 560 30.42 -30.69 42.32
C THR A 560 29.49 -31.90 42.13
N GLY A 561 28.31 -31.71 41.56
CA GLY A 561 27.40 -32.81 41.21
C GLY A 561 27.97 -33.73 40.13
N ILE A 562 28.65 -33.16 39.13
CA ILE A 562 29.36 -33.92 38.09
C ILE A 562 30.56 -34.64 38.69
N GLU A 563 31.38 -33.97 39.51
CA GLU A 563 32.52 -34.58 40.22
C GLU A 563 32.08 -35.76 41.08
N LYS A 564 31.00 -35.62 41.84
CA LYS A 564 30.46 -36.70 42.68
C LYS A 564 30.00 -37.91 41.86
N LYS A 565 29.34 -37.67 40.72
CA LYS A 565 28.99 -38.74 39.76
C LYS A 565 30.23 -39.40 39.16
N LEU A 566 31.28 -38.63 38.88
CA LEU A 566 32.52 -39.14 38.31
C LEU A 566 33.30 -39.98 39.34
N THR A 567 33.33 -39.59 40.61
CA THR A 567 33.88 -40.42 41.70
C THR A 567 33.06 -41.68 41.94
N LEU A 568 31.72 -41.60 41.91
CA LEU A 568 30.87 -42.79 42.03
C LEU A 568 31.06 -43.76 40.86
N SER A 569 31.17 -43.26 39.63
CA SER A 569 31.55 -44.10 38.48
C SER A 569 32.93 -44.70 38.64
N ARG A 570 33.90 -43.97 39.22
CA ARG A 570 35.25 -44.47 39.46
C ARG A 570 35.28 -45.53 40.57
N GLU A 571 34.49 -45.38 41.63
CA GLU A 571 34.33 -46.37 42.70
C GLU A 571 33.58 -47.62 42.20
N PHE A 572 32.55 -47.45 41.37
CA PHE A 572 31.83 -48.56 40.73
C PHE A 572 32.75 -49.38 39.81
N VAL A 573 33.56 -48.71 38.98
CA VAL A 573 34.58 -49.39 38.14
C VAL A 573 35.65 -50.08 38.99
N LEU A 574 35.99 -49.54 40.17
CA LEU A 574 36.93 -50.18 41.09
C LEU A 574 36.31 -51.38 41.83
N SER A 575 35.00 -51.38 42.13
CA SER A 575 34.35 -52.53 42.76
C SER A 575 34.08 -53.67 41.78
N GLU A 576 33.76 -53.37 40.51
CA GLU A 576 33.66 -54.38 39.43
C GLU A 576 34.99 -55.08 39.14
N LEU A 577 36.14 -54.47 39.48
CA LEU A 577 37.46 -55.07 39.33
C LEU A 577 37.89 -55.94 40.54
N VAL A 578 37.14 -55.93 41.65
CA VAL A 578 37.51 -56.62 42.90
C VAL A 578 36.62 -57.84 43.22
N ASP A 579 35.49 -58.06 42.53
CA ASP A 579 34.64 -59.25 42.75
C ASP A 579 34.24 -59.95 41.42
N PRO A 580 34.95 -61.01 40.99
CA PRO A 580 34.63 -61.77 39.78
C PRO A 580 33.79 -63.04 40.03
N GLU A 581 33.00 -63.12 41.10
CA GLU A 581 32.17 -64.31 41.41
C GLU A 581 30.75 -63.94 41.90
N ALA A 582 29.93 -63.35 41.02
CA ALA A 582 28.47 -63.38 41.15
C ALA A 582 27.76 -63.14 39.81
N ALA A 583 28.25 -63.74 38.74
CA ALA A 583 27.63 -63.66 37.41
C ALA A 583 26.89 -64.96 37.06
N THR A 584 25.88 -65.35 37.85
CA THR A 584 24.84 -66.31 37.43
C THR A 584 23.65 -66.25 38.37
N ALA A 585 22.69 -65.36 38.13
CA ALA A 585 21.28 -65.57 38.46
C ALA A 585 20.44 -64.40 37.93
N GLU A 586 19.33 -64.76 37.28
CA GLU A 586 18.14 -63.93 37.09
C GLU A 586 18.22 -62.82 36.04
N GLY A 587 17.95 -63.22 34.79
CA GLY A 587 16.99 -62.48 33.99
C GLY A 587 15.59 -62.87 34.45
N GLU A 588 14.78 -61.90 34.86
CA GLU A 588 13.31 -61.91 34.80
C GLU A 588 12.76 -60.59 35.36
N LYS A 589 11.85 -59.97 34.58
CA LYS A 589 10.89 -58.90 34.89
C LYS A 589 11.24 -57.45 34.51
N GLU A 590 10.46 -57.02 33.51
CA GLU A 590 9.96 -55.68 33.12
C GLU A 590 10.93 -54.56 32.74
#